data_AF-A0A975QKM7-F1
#
_entry.id   AF-A0A975QKM7-F1
#
_cell.length_a   1.000
_cell.length_b   1.000
_cell.length_c   1.000
_cell.angle_alpha   90.00
_cell.angle_beta   90.00
_cell.angle_gamma   90.00
#
_symmetry.space_group_name_H-M   'P 1'
#
loop_
_entity.id
_entity.type
_entity.pdbx_description
1 polymer ?
#
loop_
_entity_poly.entity_id
_entity_poly.type
_entity_poly.pdbx_seq_one_letter_code
_entity_poly.pdbx_strand_id
1 'polypeptide(L)'
;MSARSLGSRAVRSATLRRIALVLLLVLLYQVWLGVQAVGKAEPGLAGAPDERGRFDVDVVLGFQPERYHFLRLQDHGRVAGTTDTTVHLRGVSPAGVDALAREYWIESLAVPDSDA
;
A
#
# COMPACT_ATOMS: atom_id res chain seq x y z
N MET A 1 31.01 -3.84 -49.32
CA MET A 1 30.37 -2.53 -49.06
C MET A 1 29.53 -2.63 -47.79
N SER A 2 29.74 -1.69 -46.88
CA SER A 2 29.38 -1.72 -45.45
C SER A 2 27.92 -1.95 -45.11
N ALA A 3 27.65 -3.00 -44.33
CA ALA A 3 26.51 -3.08 -43.42
C ALA A 3 26.85 -2.33 -42.12
N ARG A 4 26.58 -1.02 -42.06
CA ARG A 4 26.73 -0.25 -40.81
C ARG A 4 25.55 0.72 -40.62
N SER A 5 24.98 0.64 -39.42
CA SER A 5 24.24 1.66 -38.65
C SER A 5 22.79 2.02 -39.03
N LEU A 6 21.87 1.06 -38.90
CA LEU A 6 20.45 1.38 -38.64
C LEU A 6 20.15 1.57 -37.14
N GLY A 7 20.99 1.06 -36.24
CA GLY A 7 20.75 1.10 -34.78
C GLY A 7 20.90 2.49 -34.13
N SER A 8 21.66 3.41 -34.73
CA SER A 8 22.01 4.70 -34.08
C SER A 8 21.05 5.86 -34.36
N ARG A 9 20.05 5.69 -35.24
CA ARG A 9 19.04 6.74 -35.51
C ARG A 9 17.77 6.61 -34.68
N ALA A 10 17.44 5.41 -34.20
CA ALA A 10 16.26 5.20 -33.36
C ALA A 10 16.39 5.94 -32.01
N VAL A 11 17.57 5.91 -31.39
CA VAL A 11 17.84 6.58 -30.10
C VAL A 11 17.76 8.12 -30.18
N ARG A 12 17.78 8.70 -31.38
CA ARG A 12 17.80 10.16 -31.60
C ARG A 12 16.41 10.78 -31.83
N SER A 13 15.36 9.98 -31.77
CA SER A 13 13.98 10.45 -31.88
C SER A 13 13.54 11.13 -30.58
N ALA A 14 13.20 12.42 -30.64
CA ALA A 14 12.63 13.15 -29.51
C ALA A 14 11.40 12.44 -28.93
N THR A 15 10.67 11.68 -29.75
CA THR A 15 9.53 10.85 -29.33
C THR A 15 9.97 9.71 -28.41
N LEU A 16 11.03 8.96 -28.76
CA LEU A 16 11.52 7.88 -27.90
C LEU A 16 12.05 8.41 -26.56
N ARG A 17 12.72 9.58 -26.56
CA ARG A 17 13.15 10.23 -25.32
C ARG A 17 11.96 10.65 -24.44
N ARG A 18 10.88 11.16 -25.03
CA ARG A 18 9.64 11.51 -24.31
C ARG A 18 8.96 10.27 -23.73
N ILE A 19 8.83 9.20 -24.52
CA ILE A 19 8.26 7.93 -24.06
C ILE A 19 9.10 7.37 -22.90
N ALA A 20 10.42 7.33 -23.05
CA ALA A 20 11.32 6.88 -21.99
C ALA A 20 11.19 7.72 -20.71
N LEU A 21 11.03 9.05 -20.84
CA LEU A 21 10.79 9.94 -19.70
C LEU A 21 9.46 9.62 -19.00
N VAL A 22 8.37 9.41 -19.75
CA VAL A 22 7.08 9.03 -19.17
C VAL A 22 7.18 7.68 -18.45
N LEU A 23 7.80 6.68 -19.08
CA LEU A 23 8.02 5.37 -18.45
C LEU A 23 8.86 5.48 -17.17
N LEU A 24 9.90 6.31 -17.18
CA LEU A 24 10.70 6.58 -15.98
C LEU A 24 9.87 7.23 -14.87
N LEU A 25 9.04 8.22 -15.18
CA LEU A 25 8.15 8.85 -14.21
C LEU A 25 7.12 7.87 -13.64
N VAL A 26 6.54 7.01 -14.49
CA VAL A 26 5.63 5.94 -14.04
C VAL A 26 6.37 4.97 -13.11
N LEU A 27 7.58 4.53 -13.46
CA LEU A 27 8.37 3.65 -12.60
C LEU A 27 8.72 4.31 -11.26
N LEU A 28 9.13 5.57 -11.26
CA LEU A 28 9.40 6.32 -10.03
C LEU A 28 8.14 6.44 -9.16
N TYR A 29 6.98 6.68 -9.78
CA TYR A 29 5.71 6.72 -9.08
C TYR A 29 5.34 5.35 -8.48
N GLN A 30 5.55 4.25 -9.22
CA GLN A 30 5.33 2.90 -8.72
C GLN A 30 6.25 2.56 -7.53
N VAL A 31 7.53 2.95 -7.61
CA VAL A 31 8.48 2.78 -6.50
C VAL A 31 8.05 3.61 -5.29
N TRP A 32 7.65 4.86 -5.50
CA TRP A 32 7.15 5.73 -4.43
C TRP A 32 5.91 5.13 -3.74
N LEU A 33 4.95 4.59 -4.50
CA LEU A 33 3.79 3.88 -3.95
C LEU A 33 4.20 2.65 -3.12
N GLY A 34 5.21 1.89 -3.57
CA GLY A 34 5.73 0.74 -2.84
C GLY A 34 6.35 1.14 -1.50
N VAL A 35 7.17 2.19 -1.49
CA VAL A 35 7.78 2.72 -0.24
C VAL A 35 6.72 3.22 0.74
N GLN A 36 5.72 3.93 0.23
CA GLN A 36 4.60 4.41 1.06
C GLN A 36 3.76 3.27 1.63
N ALA A 37 3.52 2.18 0.88
CA ALA A 37 2.77 1.03 1.38
C ALA A 37 3.55 0.22 2.43
N VAL A 38 4.85 -0.01 2.21
CA VAL A 38 5.71 -0.74 3.17
C VAL A 38 5.90 0.04 4.47
N GLY A 39 5.91 1.38 4.41
CA GLY A 39 6.10 2.22 5.60
C GLY A 39 4.92 2.25 6.57
N LYS A 40 3.72 1.80 6.17
CA LYS A 40 2.53 1.90 7.03
C LYS A 40 2.31 0.68 7.91
N ALA A 41 2.76 -0.50 7.51
CA ALA A 41 2.61 -1.71 8.32
C ALA A 41 3.80 -1.85 9.28
N GLU A 42 3.53 -1.91 10.59
CA GLU A 42 4.58 -2.14 11.56
C GLU A 42 5.26 -3.51 11.35
N PRO A 43 6.59 -3.62 11.59
CA PRO A 43 7.34 -4.87 11.40
C PRO A 43 6.75 -6.09 12.12
N GLY A 44 6.02 -5.90 13.21
CA GLY A 44 5.39 -6.96 14.00
C GLY A 44 4.11 -7.54 13.39
N LEU A 45 3.46 -6.85 12.45
CA LEU A 45 2.15 -7.24 11.92
C LEU A 45 2.20 -8.57 11.15
N ALA A 46 3.32 -8.84 10.48
CA ALA A 46 3.54 -10.11 9.78
C ALA A 46 3.81 -11.31 10.71
N GLY A 47 4.07 -11.07 12.01
CA GLY A 47 4.52 -12.08 12.97
C GLY A 47 3.41 -12.77 13.76
N ALA A 48 2.18 -12.27 13.72
CA ALA A 48 1.06 -12.76 14.54
C ALA A 48 -0.20 -13.13 13.73
N PRO A 49 -0.12 -14.02 12.72
CA PRO A 49 -1.32 -14.54 12.06
C PRO A 49 -2.09 -15.51 12.97
N ASP A 50 -3.41 -15.51 12.83
CA ASP A 50 -4.29 -16.54 13.39
C ASP A 50 -4.08 -17.90 12.71
N GLU A 51 -4.75 -18.95 13.20
CA GLU A 51 -4.69 -20.31 12.63
C GLU A 51 -5.08 -20.37 11.13
N ARG A 52 -5.74 -19.34 10.61
CA ARG A 52 -6.20 -19.22 9.22
C ARG A 52 -5.32 -18.29 8.39
N GLY A 53 -4.19 -17.82 8.93
CA GLY A 53 -3.28 -16.90 8.25
C GLY A 53 -3.81 -15.46 8.14
N ARG A 54 -4.73 -15.05 9.01
CA ARG A 54 -5.33 -13.71 9.06
C ARG A 54 -4.78 -12.91 10.22
N PHE A 55 -4.87 -11.60 10.12
CA PHE A 55 -4.30 -10.67 11.09
C PHE A 55 -5.39 -9.87 11.78
N ASP A 56 -5.17 -9.63 13.06
CA ASP A 56 -5.84 -8.55 13.77
C ASP A 56 -4.99 -7.29 13.59
N VAL A 57 -5.64 -6.18 13.27
CA VAL A 57 -4.96 -4.96 12.79
C VAL A 57 -5.61 -3.75 13.42
N ASP A 58 -4.79 -2.89 14.02
CA ASP A 58 -5.22 -1.58 14.48
C ASP A 58 -4.91 -0.54 13.40
N VAL A 59 -5.96 0.07 12.86
CA VAL A 59 -5.86 1.02 11.76
C VAL A 59 -5.93 2.44 12.30
N VAL A 60 -4.82 3.18 12.16
CA VAL A 60 -4.69 4.56 12.66
C VAL A 60 -4.96 5.55 11.53
N LEU A 61 -5.88 6.51 11.73
CA LEU A 61 -6.31 7.45 10.68
C LEU A 61 -5.82 8.89 10.87
N GLY A 62 -5.30 9.27 12.04
CA GLY A 62 -4.92 10.67 12.35
C GLY A 62 -6.09 11.64 12.55
N PHE A 63 -7.31 11.20 12.29
CA PHE A 63 -8.56 11.95 12.47
C PHE A 63 -9.69 11.01 12.92
N GLN A 64 -10.80 11.58 13.38
CA GLN A 64 -11.95 10.77 13.84
C GLN A 64 -12.60 10.02 12.66
N PRO A 65 -12.69 8.68 12.69
CA PRO A 65 -13.28 7.92 11.60
C PRO A 65 -14.77 8.23 11.40
N GLU A 66 -15.13 8.64 10.18
CA GLU A 66 -16.53 8.77 9.74
C GLU A 66 -17.08 7.47 9.14
N ARG A 67 -18.41 7.41 8.90
CA ARG A 67 -19.11 6.22 8.35
C ARG A 67 -18.48 5.66 7.07
N TYR A 68 -17.97 6.53 6.19
CA TYR A 68 -17.28 6.10 4.98
C TYR A 68 -16.07 5.20 5.28
N HIS A 69 -15.25 5.60 6.26
CA HIS A 69 -14.04 4.87 6.65
C HIS A 69 -14.41 3.49 7.18
N PHE A 70 -15.42 3.40 8.05
CA PHE A 70 -15.90 2.10 8.54
C PHE A 70 -16.33 1.15 7.41
N LEU A 71 -17.08 1.64 6.44
CA LEU A 71 -17.53 0.81 5.31
C LEU A 71 -16.34 0.33 4.47
N ARG A 72 -15.37 1.21 4.19
CA ARG A 72 -14.16 0.84 3.44
C ARG A 72 -13.31 -0.19 4.20
N LEU A 73 -13.15 -0.01 5.51
CA LEU A 73 -12.40 -0.92 6.36
C LEU A 73 -13.09 -2.30 6.48
N GLN A 74 -14.42 -2.33 6.49
CA GLN A 74 -15.21 -3.56 6.52
C GLN A 74 -15.06 -4.44 5.27
N ASP A 75 -14.64 -3.86 4.13
CA ASP A 75 -14.33 -4.64 2.92
C ASP A 75 -13.14 -5.60 3.14
N HIS A 76 -12.29 -5.34 4.15
CA HIS A 76 -11.04 -6.09 4.39
C HIS A 76 -11.03 -6.89 5.70
N GLY A 77 -11.98 -6.66 6.61
CA GLY A 77 -12.05 -7.34 7.91
C GLY A 77 -13.32 -7.00 8.68
N ARG A 78 -13.43 -7.52 9.91
CA ARG A 78 -14.56 -7.17 10.80
C ARG A 78 -14.14 -6.07 11.75
N VAL A 79 -14.93 -5.00 11.83
CA VAL A 79 -14.73 -3.94 12.83
C VAL A 79 -15.12 -4.48 14.21
N ALA A 80 -14.15 -4.53 15.12
CA ALA A 80 -14.34 -4.92 16.52
C ALA A 80 -14.61 -3.71 17.44
N GLY A 81 -14.23 -2.51 17.01
CA GLY A 81 -14.45 -1.29 17.78
C GLY A 81 -13.64 -0.13 17.23
N THR A 82 -13.66 0.97 17.98
CA THR A 82 -12.85 2.17 17.71
C THR A 82 -12.46 2.81 19.02
N THR A 83 -11.20 3.20 19.11
CA THR A 83 -10.62 3.95 20.22
C THR A 83 -9.97 5.19 19.63
N ASP A 84 -10.47 6.37 19.99
CA ASP A 84 -10.03 7.66 19.42
C ASP A 84 -10.01 7.65 17.88
N THR A 85 -8.82 7.73 17.28
CA THR A 85 -8.60 7.73 15.82
C THR A 85 -8.21 6.36 15.25
N THR A 86 -8.29 5.32 16.08
CA THR A 86 -7.90 3.94 15.75
C THR A 86 -9.13 3.04 15.60
N VAL A 87 -9.22 2.35 14.46
CA VAL A 87 -10.26 1.35 14.20
C VAL A 87 -9.66 -0.05 14.34
N HIS A 88 -10.24 -0.85 15.23
CA HIS A 88 -9.79 -2.22 15.48
C HIS A 88 -10.44 -3.17 14.47
N LEU A 89 -9.63 -3.78 13.60
CA LEU A 89 -10.06 -4.79 12.64
C LEU A 89 -9.60 -6.19 13.04
N ARG A 90 -10.45 -7.18 12.77
CA ARG A 90 -10.18 -8.58 13.06
C ARG A 90 -10.32 -9.44 11.81
N GLY A 91 -9.45 -10.44 11.68
CA GLY A 91 -9.51 -11.43 10.60
C GLY A 91 -9.17 -10.88 9.20
N VAL A 92 -8.30 -9.86 9.14
CA VAL A 92 -7.84 -9.24 7.89
C VAL A 92 -6.92 -10.22 7.14
N SER A 93 -7.15 -10.42 5.84
CA SER A 93 -6.28 -11.30 5.05
C SER A 93 -4.93 -10.62 4.75
N PRO A 94 -3.86 -11.36 4.39
CA PRO A 94 -2.59 -10.74 4.00
C PRO A 94 -2.74 -9.71 2.86
N ALA A 95 -3.56 -10.04 1.86
CA ALA A 95 -3.88 -9.12 0.77
C ALA A 95 -4.75 -7.92 1.23
N GLY A 96 -5.55 -8.11 2.28
CA GLY A 96 -6.31 -7.04 2.92
C GLY A 96 -5.40 -6.05 3.65
N VAL A 97 -4.37 -6.52 4.36
CA VAL A 97 -3.36 -5.66 5.00
C VAL A 97 -2.66 -4.79 3.95
N ASP A 98 -2.25 -5.39 2.84
CA ASP A 98 -1.62 -4.69 1.71
C ASP A 98 -2.58 -3.70 1.03
N ALA A 99 -3.86 -4.03 0.92
CA ALA A 99 -4.88 -3.10 0.40
C ALA A 99 -5.10 -1.90 1.34
N LEU A 100 -5.21 -2.15 2.64
CA LEU A 100 -5.34 -1.11 3.66
C LEU A 100 -4.11 -0.18 3.67
N ALA A 101 -2.90 -0.72 3.58
CA ALA A 101 -1.67 0.08 3.54
C ALA A 101 -1.60 1.05 2.34
N ARG A 102 -2.40 0.86 1.29
CA ARG A 102 -2.45 1.75 0.12
C ARG A 102 -3.46 2.89 0.26
N GLU A 103 -4.34 2.83 1.25
CA GLU A 103 -5.30 3.90 1.49
C GLU A 103 -4.55 5.13 1.99
N TYR A 104 -4.74 6.27 1.31
CA TYR A 104 -3.95 7.48 1.55
C TYR A 104 -4.22 8.11 2.92
N TRP A 105 -5.41 7.85 3.48
CA TRP A 105 -5.91 8.40 4.75
C TRP A 105 -5.61 7.51 5.95
N ILE A 106 -5.02 6.32 5.73
CA ILE A 106 -4.48 5.48 6.80
C ILE A 106 -3.06 5.98 7.09
N GLU A 107 -2.77 6.30 8.34
CA GLU A 107 -1.43 6.70 8.80
C GLU A 107 -0.54 5.48 9.04
N SER A 108 -1.05 4.50 9.80
CA SER A 108 -0.33 3.27 10.10
C SER A 108 -1.28 2.09 10.38
N LEU A 109 -0.72 0.89 10.27
CA LEU A 109 -1.31 -0.40 10.65
C LEU A 109 -0.42 -0.99 11.75
N ALA A 110 -0.94 -1.03 12.96
CA ALA A 110 -0.25 -1.50 14.15
C ALA A 110 -0.74 -2.90 14.56
N VAL A 111 0.12 -3.61 15.29
CA VAL A 111 -0.29 -4.84 15.99
C VAL A 111 -1.17 -4.42 17.17
N PRO A 112 -2.37 -5.01 17.35
CA PRO A 112 -3.21 -4.70 18.50
C PRO A 112 -2.48 -5.02 19.81
N ASP A 113 -2.50 -4.10 20.77
CA ASP A 113 -1.97 -4.34 22.11
C ASP A 113 -2.77 -5.47 22.78
N SER A 114 -2.08 -6.47 23.35
CA SER A 114 -2.71 -7.64 23.96
C SER A 114 -3.42 -7.36 25.29
N ASP A 115 -3.32 -6.13 25.80
CA ASP A 115 -3.74 -5.74 27.16
C ASP A 115 -4.98 -4.82 27.18
N ALA A 116 -5.65 -4.62 26.04
CA ALA A 116 -6.87 -3.81 25.90
C ALA A 116 -8.16 -4.64 25.87
#